data_AF-A0A9W7FX63-F1
#
_entry.id   AF-A0A9W7FX63-F1
#
_cell.length_a   1.000
_cell.length_b   1.000
_cell.length_c   1.000
_cell.angle_alpha   90.00
_cell.angle_beta   90.00
_cell.angle_gamma   90.00
#
_symmetry.space_group_name_H-M   'P 1'
#
loop_
_entity.id
_entity.type
_entity.pdbx_description
1 polymer ?
#
loop_
_entity_poly.entity_id
_entity_poly.type
_entity_poly.pdbx_seq_one_letter_code
_entity_poly.pdbx_strand_id
1 'polypeptide(L)'
;MLRLVRSLIGKRQPPPTAAAANYAALEELRAEFEAKTDAPKTRLPLNLPSSEFGRKNGVKGGKKGGNFLSNLEATLVKELDNRTSRIAKLAYDDVTDEKNVKVLLTSVAAVSALGALEGGLLVNLPITDFSSHLLVLKYSIVNVIPSCVWHTNEMGVVAASMGLPTPATVEQTGADLMLACENIRSTRYIIATTTLIGQLFRVLSVSVRVSDAFCDNIRLGREPPFDNLTERVIRLAGRKSDVTVVGLERFGDHLFPIFEDPSAITYMVENYSNNLEKPVYWSVRNKSYGHKRSFSRLTIDDSWLLNCTSAGRRMLVCEADLVNEEDSLSLGRVSRDLTIDDAGGAFREIASRAKECMKTKNYRFLRVVLGDSTEIFSSGGGHSQTLRDKVVADNEADLIVDSRAPVLLSVLAWFEKSGKTGEGGGGGEAGQLLFFTDSKEYFKNLKEILEPFGINVVDGFVSMAGREAGDGAEGVKGLVHFTTTNLTVNNAAALSKRKGAKGVGDLCVLVDKPAGIGQMEDVVGDGVEGGGELVTVIDKGGDGEFQTKKGGGGKVTVICSSVVHDELLRSVRMWSRMGFSPQSIQEELDFQFAKILHSEAAVGVEQQKENGNIENV
;
A
#
# COMPACT_ATOMS: atom_id res chain seq x y z
N MET A 1 32.35 16.22 44.64
CA MET A 1 32.08 17.16 43.53
C MET A 1 32.82 18.49 43.66
N LEU A 2 32.70 19.25 44.76
CA LEU A 2 33.36 20.57 44.91
C LEU A 2 34.91 20.58 44.79
N ARG A 3 35.60 19.48 45.14
CA ARG A 3 37.06 19.32 44.91
C ARG A 3 37.43 19.00 43.46
N LEU A 4 36.53 18.33 42.72
CA LEU A 4 36.70 18.03 41.29
C LEU A 4 36.47 19.30 40.45
N VAL A 5 35.54 20.15 40.88
CA VAL A 5 35.25 21.45 40.25
C VAL A 5 36.38 22.47 40.47
N ARG A 6 37.05 22.47 41.64
CA ARG A 6 38.24 23.33 41.87
C ARG A 6 39.47 22.95 41.05
N SER A 7 39.59 21.68 40.63
CA SER A 7 40.70 21.21 39.78
C SER A 7 40.52 21.59 38.30
N LEU A 8 39.30 21.89 37.86
CA LEU A 8 39.00 22.24 36.46
C LEU A 8 38.98 23.75 36.19
N ILE A 9 39.03 24.60 37.22
CA ILE A 9 38.94 26.08 37.11
C ILE A 9 40.33 26.76 37.27
N GLY A 10 41.41 25.98 37.36
CA GLY A 10 42.77 26.50 37.42
C GLY A 10 43.31 26.99 36.07
N LYS A 11 43.22 28.31 35.85
CA LYS A 11 43.94 29.14 34.86
C LYS A 11 43.63 28.91 33.36
N ARG A 12 42.71 29.73 32.84
CA ARG A 12 42.90 30.52 31.60
C ARG A 12 41.80 31.59 31.52
N GLN A 13 42.20 32.86 31.41
CA GLN A 13 41.29 33.93 31.02
C GLN A 13 40.79 33.68 29.59
N PRO A 14 39.50 33.90 29.28
CA PRO A 14 39.03 33.91 27.89
C PRO A 14 39.33 35.27 27.25
N PRO A 15 39.78 35.33 25.97
CA PRO A 15 39.76 36.58 25.22
C PRO A 15 38.31 36.91 24.81
N PRO A 16 37.97 38.20 24.62
CA PRO A 16 36.64 38.61 24.19
C PRO A 16 36.54 38.42 22.68
N THR A 17 35.74 37.47 22.16
CA THR A 17 35.22 37.43 20.74
C THR A 17 34.54 36.11 20.31
N ALA A 18 34.07 35.24 21.22
CA ALA A 18 33.35 34.02 20.81
C ALA A 18 32.00 34.29 20.12
N ALA A 19 31.33 35.41 20.42
CA ALA A 19 30.06 35.78 19.78
C ALA A 19 30.25 36.24 18.33
N ALA A 20 31.37 36.89 18.00
CA ALA A 20 31.68 37.33 16.64
C ALA A 20 32.12 36.19 15.74
N ALA A 21 32.88 35.22 16.28
CA ALA A 21 33.29 34.01 15.54
C ALA A 21 32.10 33.10 15.21
N ASN A 22 31.11 32.99 16.10
CA ASN A 22 29.90 32.21 15.84
C ASN A 22 28.96 32.87 14.82
N TYR A 23 28.91 34.21 14.78
CA TYR A 23 28.17 34.94 13.74
C TYR A 23 28.84 34.85 12.37
N ALA A 24 30.18 34.90 12.31
CA ALA A 24 30.93 34.71 11.07
C ALA A 24 30.76 33.28 10.51
N ALA A 25 30.78 32.25 11.37
CA ALA A 25 30.55 30.86 10.96
C ALA A 25 29.10 30.61 10.48
N LEU A 26 28.11 31.33 11.03
CA LEU A 26 26.72 31.27 10.58
C LEU A 26 26.49 32.00 9.25
N GLU A 27 27.16 33.12 9.01
CA GLU A 27 27.17 33.82 7.72
C GLU A 27 27.91 33.02 6.64
N GLU A 28 28.99 32.31 6.98
CA GLU A 28 29.72 31.43 6.07
C GLU A 28 28.88 30.19 5.68
N LEU A 29 28.18 29.56 6.63
CA LEU A 29 27.21 28.48 6.37
C LEU A 29 26.00 28.94 5.54
N ARG A 30 25.52 30.16 5.77
CA ARG A 30 24.43 30.76 4.98
C ARG A 30 24.88 31.07 3.56
N ALA A 31 26.06 31.64 3.37
CA ALA A 31 26.64 31.89 2.06
C ALA A 31 26.93 30.58 1.29
N GLU A 32 27.36 29.51 1.98
CA GLU A 32 27.55 28.19 1.37
C GLU A 32 26.22 27.53 0.95
N PHE A 33 25.14 27.78 1.71
CA PHE A 33 23.79 27.31 1.38
C PHE A 33 23.21 28.09 0.19
N GLU A 34 23.36 29.42 0.18
CA GLU A 34 22.91 30.29 -0.91
C GLU A 34 23.70 30.02 -2.22
N ALA A 35 25.01 29.76 -2.15
CA ALA A 35 25.85 29.36 -3.28
C ALA A 35 25.51 27.96 -3.85
N LYS A 36 24.96 27.05 -3.02
CA LYS A 36 24.47 25.73 -3.46
C LYS A 36 23.08 25.79 -4.08
N THR A 37 22.26 26.79 -3.72
CA THR A 37 20.93 27.01 -4.33
C THR A 37 20.97 27.75 -5.67
N ASP A 38 22.02 28.53 -5.94
CA ASP A 38 22.18 29.29 -7.20
C ASP A 38 23.14 28.66 -8.23
N ALA A 39 23.57 27.41 -8.02
CA ALA A 39 24.37 26.70 -9.02
C ALA A 39 23.53 26.43 -10.29
N PRO A 40 24.03 26.79 -11.49
CA PRO A 40 23.29 26.59 -12.74
C PRO A 40 23.09 25.09 -12.97
N LYS A 41 21.84 24.69 -13.19
CA LYS A 41 21.42 23.34 -13.58
C LYS A 41 22.25 22.84 -14.77
N THR A 42 23.34 22.14 -14.49
CA THR A 42 24.05 21.32 -15.47
C THR A 42 23.14 20.16 -15.82
N ARG A 43 22.50 20.28 -16.99
CA ARG A 43 21.74 19.23 -17.65
C ARG A 43 22.66 18.03 -17.89
N LEU A 44 22.45 16.96 -17.14
CA LEU A 44 22.73 15.60 -17.62
C LEU A 44 21.58 15.20 -18.57
N PRO A 45 21.86 14.58 -19.73
CA PRO A 45 20.86 14.36 -20.76
C PRO A 45 19.99 13.16 -20.40
N LEU A 46 18.85 13.43 -19.77
CA LEU A 46 17.69 12.55 -19.83
C LEU A 46 17.03 12.77 -21.19
N ASN A 47 17.49 12.01 -22.19
CA ASN A 47 16.76 11.84 -23.45
C ASN A 47 15.51 11.01 -23.16
N LEU A 48 14.44 11.69 -22.75
CA LEU A 48 13.08 11.21 -22.96
C LEU A 48 12.73 11.48 -24.43
N PRO A 49 12.31 10.48 -25.23
CA PRO A 49 11.85 10.75 -26.59
C PRO A 49 10.59 11.60 -26.53
N SER A 50 10.72 12.82 -27.02
CA SER A 50 9.63 13.66 -27.48
C SER A 50 8.96 12.99 -28.67
N SER A 51 7.72 12.50 -28.52
CA SER A 51 6.84 12.23 -29.66
C SER A 51 5.54 13.02 -29.52
N GLU A 52 5.48 14.00 -30.43
CA GLU A 52 4.37 14.80 -30.91
C GLU A 52 2.98 14.15 -30.76
N PHE A 53 2.18 14.65 -29.82
CA PHE A 53 0.73 14.64 -29.97
C PHE A 53 0.29 15.91 -30.70
N GLY A 54 0.25 15.79 -32.02
CA GLY A 54 -0.37 16.76 -32.92
C GLY A 54 -1.83 16.98 -32.56
N ARG A 55 -2.12 18.16 -32.04
CA ARG A 55 -3.42 18.84 -32.17
C ARG A 55 -3.80 18.92 -33.65
N LYS A 56 -4.85 18.23 -34.06
CA LYS A 56 -5.89 18.77 -34.94
C LYS A 56 -7.23 18.14 -34.55
N ASN A 57 -7.96 18.84 -33.70
CA ASN A 57 -9.40 19.05 -33.85
C ASN A 57 -9.80 20.21 -32.94
N GLY A 58 -10.37 21.23 -33.57
CA GLY A 58 -10.81 22.44 -32.90
C GLY A 58 -12.01 22.15 -32.01
N VAL A 59 -11.82 22.28 -30.70
CA VAL A 59 -12.90 22.47 -29.74
C VAL A 59 -12.61 23.75 -28.98
N LYS A 60 -13.55 24.70 -29.07
CA LYS A 60 -13.50 26.00 -28.42
C LYS A 60 -13.29 25.83 -26.91
N GLY A 61 -12.41 26.67 -26.36
CA GLY A 61 -11.91 26.56 -25.00
C GLY A 61 -12.96 26.66 -23.89
N GLY A 62 -12.79 25.80 -22.89
CA GLY A 62 -13.34 25.95 -21.55
C GLY A 62 -12.22 25.80 -20.52
N LYS A 63 -11.92 26.86 -19.77
CA LYS A 63 -11.00 26.86 -18.62
C LYS A 63 -11.52 25.90 -17.54
N LYS A 64 -10.90 24.72 -17.37
CA LYS A 64 -11.11 23.82 -16.21
C LYS A 64 -9.81 23.19 -15.70
N GLY A 65 -8.73 23.97 -15.64
CA GLY A 65 -7.44 23.55 -15.05
C GLY A 65 -7.26 23.88 -13.56
N GLY A 66 -8.17 24.64 -12.94
CA GLY A 66 -8.01 25.16 -11.56
C GLY A 66 -8.45 24.20 -10.44
N ASN A 67 -9.18 23.14 -10.75
CA ASN A 67 -9.76 22.26 -9.72
C ASN A 67 -8.86 21.08 -9.34
N PHE A 68 -7.87 20.71 -10.17
CA PHE A 68 -7.04 19.54 -9.90
C PHE A 68 -5.97 19.83 -8.83
N LEU A 69 -5.25 20.95 -8.97
CA LEU A 69 -4.21 21.34 -8.01
C LEU A 69 -4.80 21.71 -6.65
N SER A 70 -5.94 22.40 -6.61
CA SER A 70 -6.63 22.73 -5.36
C SER A 70 -7.19 21.50 -4.64
N ASN A 71 -7.68 20.49 -5.39
CA ASN A 71 -8.12 19.21 -4.79
C ASN A 71 -6.93 18.38 -4.30
N LEU A 72 -5.79 18.39 -5.01
CA LEU A 72 -4.58 17.70 -4.62
C LEU A 72 -3.97 18.32 -3.35
N GLU A 73 -3.87 19.65 -3.29
CA GLU A 73 -3.43 20.39 -2.10
C GLU A 73 -4.36 20.14 -0.91
N ALA A 74 -5.68 20.18 -1.10
CA ALA A 74 -6.62 19.89 -0.03
C ALA A 74 -6.55 18.44 0.48
N THR A 75 -6.21 17.48 -0.39
CA THR A 75 -6.03 16.08 -0.01
C THR A 75 -4.72 15.89 0.75
N LEU A 76 -3.62 16.44 0.25
CA LEU A 76 -2.31 16.40 0.91
C LEU A 76 -2.33 17.09 2.27
N VAL A 77 -2.97 18.26 2.40
CA VAL A 77 -3.10 18.96 3.68
C VAL A 77 -3.90 18.13 4.69
N LYS A 78 -4.98 17.47 4.26
CA LYS A 78 -5.76 16.57 5.13
C LYS A 78 -4.98 15.32 5.53
N GLU A 79 -4.18 14.75 4.63
CA GLU A 79 -3.33 13.59 4.94
C GLU A 79 -2.21 13.96 5.92
N LEU A 80 -1.59 15.14 5.74
CA LEU A 80 -0.59 15.68 6.67
C LEU A 80 -1.21 15.95 8.05
N ASP A 81 -2.44 16.46 8.09
CA ASP A 81 -3.19 16.70 9.32
C ASP A 81 -3.52 15.38 10.05
N ASN A 82 -3.88 14.32 9.31
CA ASN A 82 -4.14 13.00 9.89
C ASN A 82 -2.87 12.35 10.48
N ARG A 83 -1.74 12.42 9.76
CA ARG A 83 -0.45 11.92 10.25
C ARG A 83 0.01 12.68 11.48
N THR A 84 0.00 14.01 11.43
CA THR A 84 0.43 14.84 12.56
C THR A 84 -0.48 14.66 13.76
N SER A 85 -1.80 14.55 13.56
CA SER A 85 -2.77 14.26 14.63
C SER A 85 -2.51 12.89 15.28
N ARG A 86 -2.24 11.83 14.50
CA ARG A 86 -1.91 10.51 15.05
C ARG A 86 -0.59 10.52 15.84
N ILE A 87 0.46 11.13 15.29
CA ILE A 87 1.76 11.26 15.98
C ILE A 87 1.59 12.10 17.24
N ALA A 88 0.85 13.21 17.19
CA ALA A 88 0.59 14.07 18.34
C ALA A 88 -0.20 13.34 19.42
N LYS A 89 -1.19 12.52 19.06
CA LYS A 89 -1.95 11.69 20.00
C LYS A 89 -1.07 10.65 20.68
N LEU A 90 -0.26 9.92 19.91
CA LEU A 90 0.67 8.94 20.46
C LEU A 90 1.74 9.60 21.35
N ALA A 91 2.25 10.77 20.96
CA ALA A 91 3.17 11.55 21.76
C ALA A 91 2.51 12.08 23.04
N TYR A 92 1.24 12.50 22.97
CA TYR A 92 0.46 12.93 24.12
C TYR A 92 0.24 11.80 25.12
N ASP A 93 -0.16 10.62 24.64
CA ASP A 93 -0.36 9.43 25.48
C ASP A 93 0.94 9.03 26.19
N ASP A 94 2.09 9.10 25.52
CA ASP A 94 3.39 8.85 26.16
C ASP A 94 3.79 9.96 27.14
N VAL A 95 3.59 11.25 26.80
CA VAL A 95 3.88 12.38 27.70
C VAL A 95 3.01 12.33 28.96
N THR A 96 1.78 11.86 28.85
CA THR A 96 0.83 11.70 29.97
C THR A 96 0.97 10.38 30.73
N ASP A 97 1.93 9.52 30.38
CA ASP A 97 2.22 8.31 31.14
C ASP A 97 2.52 8.63 32.61
N GLU A 98 2.10 7.74 33.51
CA GLU A 98 2.06 7.95 34.95
C GLU A 98 3.43 8.33 35.52
N LYS A 99 4.49 7.69 35.00
CA LYS A 99 5.88 7.97 35.41
C LYS A 99 6.27 9.42 35.11
N ASN A 100 5.72 9.99 34.05
CA ASN A 100 6.13 11.27 33.48
C ASN A 100 5.43 12.40 34.21
N VAL A 101 4.14 12.21 34.45
CA VAL A 101 3.34 13.06 35.32
C VAL A 101 3.95 13.11 36.72
N LYS A 102 4.40 11.98 37.29
CA LYS A 102 5.08 11.96 38.60
C LYS A 102 6.35 12.80 38.64
N VAL A 103 7.20 12.73 37.61
CA VAL A 103 8.43 13.55 37.54
C VAL A 103 8.07 15.03 37.46
N LEU A 104 7.10 15.41 36.62
CA LEU A 104 6.64 16.79 36.51
C LEU A 104 6.07 17.30 37.83
N LEU A 105 5.20 16.53 38.48
CA LEU A 105 4.60 16.88 39.77
C LEU A 105 5.66 17.03 40.87
N THR A 106 6.67 16.17 40.89
CA THR A 106 7.78 16.24 41.86
C THR A 106 8.59 17.53 41.67
N SER A 107 8.86 17.91 40.42
CA SER A 107 9.54 19.17 40.11
C SER A 107 8.71 20.40 40.49
N VAL A 108 7.40 20.40 40.17
CA VAL A 108 6.48 21.50 40.54
C VAL A 108 6.40 21.62 42.05
N ALA A 109 6.33 20.51 42.78
CA ALA A 109 6.33 20.50 44.24
C ALA A 109 7.64 21.06 44.81
N ALA A 110 8.80 20.70 44.25
CA ALA A 110 10.09 21.24 44.67
C ALA A 110 10.21 22.76 44.43
N VAL A 111 9.80 23.24 43.25
CA VAL A 111 9.77 24.67 42.90
C VAL A 111 8.83 25.44 43.82
N SER A 112 7.65 24.88 44.10
CA SER A 112 6.66 25.47 45.02
C SER A 112 7.17 25.48 46.46
N ALA A 113 7.83 24.42 46.93
CA ALA A 113 8.42 24.38 48.27
C ALA A 113 9.50 25.46 48.44
N LEU A 114 10.37 25.63 47.44
CA LEU A 114 11.36 26.72 47.44
C LEU A 114 10.71 28.11 47.37
N GLY A 115 9.62 28.25 46.61
CA GLY A 115 8.85 29.48 46.58
C GLY A 115 8.17 29.80 47.92
N ALA A 116 7.70 28.78 48.64
CA ALA A 116 7.13 28.95 49.97
C ALA A 116 8.20 29.33 51.01
N LEU A 117 9.40 28.74 50.91
CA LEU A 117 10.55 29.13 51.74
C LEU A 117 10.97 30.58 51.47
N GLU A 118 11.09 30.99 50.20
CA GLU A 118 11.36 32.39 49.83
C GLU A 118 10.26 33.31 50.37
N GLY A 119 8.99 32.97 50.16
CA GLY A 119 7.87 33.77 50.63
C GLY A 119 7.82 33.92 52.16
N GLY A 120 8.13 32.84 52.88
CA GLY A 120 8.22 32.85 54.35
C GLY A 120 9.32 33.80 54.87
N LEU A 121 10.47 33.83 54.20
CA LEU A 121 11.55 34.78 54.53
C LEU A 121 11.16 36.24 54.24
N LEU A 122 10.45 36.48 53.13
CA LEU A 122 10.03 37.82 52.71
C LEU A 122 8.93 38.43 53.60
N VAL A 123 8.07 37.61 54.19
CA VAL A 123 6.96 38.10 55.03
C VAL A 123 7.45 38.52 56.42
N ASN A 124 8.62 38.05 56.89
CA ASN A 124 9.28 38.45 58.15
C ASN A 124 8.34 38.62 59.36
N LEU A 125 7.27 37.82 59.45
CA LEU A 125 6.30 37.84 60.54
C LEU A 125 6.39 36.51 61.30
N PRO A 126 6.12 36.49 62.62
CA PRO A 126 5.79 35.24 63.29
C PRO A 126 4.59 34.65 62.53
N ILE A 127 4.78 33.48 61.94
CA ILE A 127 3.79 32.82 61.08
C ILE A 127 2.64 32.32 61.96
N THR A 128 1.80 33.24 62.45
CA THR A 128 0.66 32.95 63.33
C THR A 128 -0.66 33.34 62.68
N ASP A 129 -0.65 34.22 61.67
CA ASP A 129 -1.86 34.60 60.93
C ASP A 129 -2.08 33.71 59.69
N PHE A 130 -3.32 33.27 59.52
CA PHE A 130 -3.77 32.47 58.37
C PHE A 130 -3.56 33.21 57.04
N SER A 131 -3.71 34.55 57.05
CA SER A 131 -3.51 35.40 55.88
C SER A 131 -2.07 35.33 55.35
N SER A 132 -1.09 35.27 56.24
CA SER A 132 0.33 35.14 55.88
C SER A 132 0.64 33.79 55.25
N HIS A 133 0.07 32.70 55.76
CA HIS A 133 0.19 31.38 55.14
C HIS A 133 -0.41 31.34 53.74
N LEU A 134 -1.59 31.93 53.56
CA LEU A 134 -2.28 31.99 52.28
C LEU A 134 -1.49 32.84 51.26
N LEU A 135 -0.88 33.94 51.70
CA LEU A 135 -0.01 34.77 50.88
C LEU A 135 1.23 34.01 50.41
N VAL A 136 1.92 33.32 51.33
CA VAL A 136 3.11 32.51 51.00
C VAL A 136 2.76 31.37 50.03
N LEU A 137 1.61 30.70 50.23
CA LEU A 137 1.14 29.65 49.34
C LEU A 137 0.77 30.21 47.95
N LYS A 138 0.09 31.36 47.88
CA LYS A 138 -0.23 31.99 46.59
C LYS A 138 1.06 32.44 45.88
N TYR A 139 1.99 33.05 46.62
CA TYR A 139 3.29 33.46 46.10
C TYR A 139 4.08 32.27 45.54
N SER A 140 4.09 31.14 46.23
CA SER A 140 4.81 29.95 45.77
C SER A 140 4.24 29.38 44.48
N ILE A 141 2.92 29.28 44.38
CA ILE A 141 2.21 28.76 43.20
C ILE A 141 2.36 29.71 42.00
N VAL A 142 2.12 31.01 42.19
CA VAL A 142 2.15 32.02 41.12
C VAL A 142 3.56 32.16 40.52
N ASN A 143 4.61 31.84 41.28
CA ASN A 143 5.99 31.89 40.82
C ASN A 143 6.51 30.59 40.18
N VAL A 144 5.72 29.51 40.05
CA VAL A 144 6.16 28.28 39.40
C VAL A 144 6.51 28.51 37.92
N ILE A 145 5.59 29.10 37.14
CA ILE A 145 5.80 29.35 35.70
C ILE A 145 6.87 30.44 35.46
N PRO A 146 6.82 31.61 36.13
CA PRO A 146 7.87 32.64 36.03
C PRO A 146 9.28 32.11 36.28
N SER A 147 9.42 31.16 37.22
CA SER A 147 10.74 30.58 37.54
C SER A 147 11.39 29.86 36.36
N CYS A 148 10.60 29.36 35.40
CA CYS A 148 11.12 28.73 34.20
C CYS A 148 11.80 29.71 33.23
N VAL A 149 11.49 31.02 33.34
CA VAL A 149 12.05 32.10 32.52
C VAL A 149 12.93 33.06 33.34
N TRP A 150 13.42 32.59 34.49
CA TRP A 150 14.22 33.39 35.44
C TRP A 150 13.52 34.66 35.93
N HIS A 151 12.19 34.63 36.01
CA HIS A 151 11.37 35.72 36.51
C HIS A 151 10.75 35.37 37.86
N THR A 152 10.51 36.39 38.69
CA THR A 152 9.80 36.27 39.97
C THR A 152 8.88 37.47 40.11
N ASN A 153 7.61 37.22 40.40
CA ASN A 153 6.67 38.26 40.75
C ASN A 153 7.00 38.80 42.14
N GLU A 154 6.99 40.12 42.29
CA GLU A 154 7.19 40.75 43.58
C GLU A 154 6.07 40.38 44.57
N MET A 155 6.46 40.12 45.83
CA MET A 155 5.52 39.76 46.89
C MET A 155 4.43 40.82 47.09
N GLY A 156 4.77 42.11 46.93
CA GLY A 156 3.80 43.21 47.02
C GLY A 156 2.69 43.12 45.98
N VAL A 157 3.03 42.73 44.74
CA VAL A 157 2.05 42.52 43.67
C VAL A 157 1.14 41.34 43.98
N VAL A 158 1.71 40.24 44.50
CA VAL A 158 0.92 39.07 44.92
C VAL A 158 -0.01 39.40 46.09
N ALA A 159 0.47 40.16 47.08
CA ALA A 159 -0.33 40.62 48.22
C ALA A 159 -1.46 41.56 47.81
N ALA A 160 -1.17 42.53 46.94
CA ALA A 160 -2.16 43.44 46.38
C ALA A 160 -3.25 42.67 45.61
N SER A 161 -2.86 41.63 44.86
CA SER A 161 -3.81 40.75 44.15
C SER A 161 -4.73 39.94 45.08
N MET A 162 -4.44 39.89 46.38
CA MET A 162 -5.26 39.25 47.40
C MET A 162 -6.04 40.26 48.25
N GLY A 163 -5.87 41.56 48.02
CA GLY A 163 -6.40 42.61 48.90
C GLY A 163 -5.72 42.66 50.27
N LEU A 164 -4.52 42.07 50.40
CA LEU A 164 -3.73 42.10 51.63
C LEU A 164 -2.82 43.34 51.64
N PRO A 165 -2.52 43.91 52.82
CA PRO A 165 -1.56 44.99 52.92
C PRO A 165 -0.20 44.54 52.38
N THR A 166 0.44 45.39 51.59
CA THR A 166 1.77 45.10 51.03
C THR A 166 2.77 44.95 52.17
N PRO A 167 3.45 43.78 52.30
CA PRO A 167 4.49 43.61 53.32
C PRO A 167 5.60 44.65 53.12
N ALA A 168 6.25 45.07 54.21
CA ALA A 168 7.36 46.02 54.16
C ALA A 168 8.43 45.52 53.17
N THR A 169 8.94 46.42 52.33
CA THR A 169 9.95 46.07 51.32
C THR A 169 11.23 45.57 51.98
N VAL A 170 11.85 44.58 51.33
CA VAL A 170 13.08 43.89 51.76
C VAL A 170 14.25 44.83 52.05
N GLU A 171 14.22 46.06 51.53
CA GLU A 171 15.22 47.12 51.80
C GLU A 171 15.36 47.47 53.29
N GLN A 172 14.42 47.07 54.16
CA GLN A 172 14.50 47.26 55.61
C GLN A 172 15.03 46.03 56.38
N THR A 173 15.25 44.90 55.69
CA THR A 173 15.71 43.63 56.27
C THR A 173 17.17 43.36 55.90
N GLY A 174 18.02 43.04 56.89
CA GLY A 174 19.48 43.00 56.73
C GLY A 174 20.03 42.15 55.58
N ALA A 175 21.26 42.47 55.17
CA ALA A 175 21.94 41.91 53.99
C ALA A 175 21.98 40.36 53.95
N ASP A 176 22.05 39.70 55.11
CA ASP A 176 22.06 38.23 55.19
C ASP A 176 20.74 37.60 54.71
N LEU A 177 19.60 38.23 55.00
CA LEU A 177 18.29 37.75 54.56
C LEU A 177 18.13 37.94 53.05
N MET A 178 18.61 39.06 52.51
CA MET A 178 18.62 39.31 51.07
C MET A 178 19.45 38.25 50.33
N LEU A 179 20.63 37.92 50.85
CA LEU A 179 21.49 36.89 50.29
C LEU A 179 20.82 35.50 50.33
N ALA A 180 20.13 35.17 51.44
CA ALA A 180 19.41 33.91 51.58
C ALA A 180 18.25 33.80 50.56
N CYS A 181 17.45 34.85 50.41
CA CYS A 181 16.37 34.92 49.42
C CYS A 181 16.91 34.76 48.00
N GLU A 182 18.01 35.43 47.65
CA GLU A 182 18.60 35.35 46.32
C GLU A 182 19.16 33.95 46.00
N ASN A 183 19.75 33.28 46.99
CA ASN A 183 20.21 31.90 46.85
C ASN A 183 19.04 30.91 46.62
N ILE A 184 17.95 31.06 47.37
CA ILE A 184 16.74 30.23 47.21
C ILE A 184 16.10 30.48 45.84
N ARG A 185 15.98 31.75 45.45
CA ARG A 185 15.47 32.17 44.14
C ARG A 185 16.30 31.58 42.99
N SER A 186 17.62 31.70 43.07
CA SER A 186 18.55 31.12 42.09
C SER A 186 18.40 29.60 42.00
N THR A 187 18.28 28.91 43.14
CA THR A 187 18.06 27.46 43.19
C THR A 187 16.72 27.07 42.56
N ARG A 188 15.66 27.82 42.84
CA ARG A 188 14.34 27.63 42.25
C ARG A 188 14.38 27.78 40.73
N TYR A 189 15.05 28.82 40.22
CA TYR A 189 15.23 29.02 38.78
C TYR A 189 15.98 27.86 38.13
N ILE A 190 17.09 27.41 38.72
CA ILE A 190 17.85 26.27 38.20
C ILE A 190 16.95 25.04 38.08
N ILE A 191 16.22 24.69 39.14
CA ILE A 191 15.34 23.51 39.13
C ILE A 191 14.19 23.67 38.13
N ALA A 192 13.54 24.84 38.08
CA ALA A 192 12.43 25.12 37.18
C ALA A 192 12.86 25.08 35.71
N THR A 193 13.95 25.78 35.36
CA THR A 193 14.49 25.79 33.99
C THR A 193 15.00 24.41 33.59
N THR A 194 15.76 23.70 34.43
CA THR A 194 16.24 22.35 34.11
C THR A 194 15.07 21.40 33.91
N THR A 195 14.00 21.52 34.70
CA THR A 195 12.77 20.75 34.50
C THR A 195 12.14 21.09 33.16
N LEU A 196 11.93 22.36 32.83
CA LEU A 196 11.30 22.78 31.58
C LEU A 196 12.09 22.27 30.36
N ILE A 197 13.41 22.50 30.35
CA ILE A 197 14.29 22.04 29.28
C ILE A 197 14.25 20.51 29.18
N GLY A 198 14.30 19.81 30.32
CA GLY A 198 14.20 18.36 30.37
C GLY A 198 12.89 17.85 29.75
N GLN A 199 11.75 18.47 30.06
CA GLN A 199 10.46 18.11 29.48
C GLN A 199 10.40 18.43 27.97
N LEU A 200 11.00 19.54 27.52
CA LEU A 200 11.07 19.87 26.09
C LEU A 200 11.87 18.82 25.30
N PHE A 201 13.08 18.50 25.75
CA PHE A 201 13.90 17.44 25.12
C PHE A 201 13.19 16.09 25.12
N ARG A 202 12.45 15.80 26.19
CA ARG A 202 11.65 14.60 26.28
C ARG A 202 10.57 14.56 25.21
N VAL A 203 9.73 15.60 25.11
CA VAL A 203 8.67 15.70 24.09
C VAL A 203 9.26 15.52 22.68
N LEU A 204 10.41 16.15 22.41
CA LEU A 204 11.13 15.97 21.15
C LEU A 204 11.58 14.51 20.93
N SER A 205 12.20 13.89 21.94
CA SER A 205 12.68 12.50 21.84
C SER A 205 11.55 11.47 21.65
N VAL A 206 10.41 11.71 22.30
CA VAL A 206 9.20 10.89 22.19
C VAL A 206 8.60 11.06 20.81
N SER A 207 8.51 12.30 20.32
CA SER A 207 7.97 12.59 18.99
C SER A 207 8.78 11.90 17.88
N VAL A 208 10.12 11.94 17.97
CA VAL A 208 10.99 11.23 17.02
C VAL A 208 10.75 9.72 17.10
N ARG A 209 10.74 9.13 18.30
CA ARG A 209 10.52 7.69 18.48
C ARG A 209 9.14 7.24 17.97
N VAL A 210 8.11 8.03 18.24
CA VAL A 210 6.74 7.76 17.78
C VAL A 210 6.67 7.85 16.26
N SER A 211 7.33 8.83 15.65
CA SER A 211 7.42 8.95 14.19
C SER A 211 8.14 7.75 13.58
N ASP A 212 9.27 7.32 14.15
CA ASP A 212 10.00 6.13 13.67
C ASP A 212 9.16 4.85 13.82
N ALA A 213 8.53 4.68 14.98
CA ALA A 213 7.62 3.55 15.22
C ALA A 213 6.42 3.54 14.28
N PHE A 214 5.89 4.72 13.92
CA PHE A 214 4.82 4.85 12.93
C PHE A 214 5.30 4.41 11.53
N CYS A 215 6.46 4.89 11.08
CA CYS A 215 7.06 4.48 9.82
C CYS A 215 7.32 2.96 9.78
N ASP A 216 7.83 2.39 10.88
CA ASP A 216 8.06 0.94 10.99
C ASP A 216 6.75 0.15 11.02
N ASN A 217 5.69 0.67 11.65
CA ASN A 217 4.37 0.06 11.61
C ASN A 217 3.79 0.06 10.19
N ILE A 218 3.99 1.12 9.41
CA ILE A 218 3.59 1.15 7.99
C ILE A 218 4.38 0.12 7.19
N ARG A 219 5.72 0.08 7.36
CA ARG A 219 6.58 -0.93 6.70
C ARG A 219 6.12 -2.35 7.00
N LEU A 220 5.71 -2.62 8.24
CA LEU A 220 5.26 -3.93 8.70
C LEU A 220 3.75 -4.19 8.50
N GLY A 221 3.00 -3.27 7.90
CA GLY A 221 1.55 -3.42 7.65
C GLY A 221 0.71 -3.52 8.93
N ARG A 222 1.12 -2.84 10.00
CA ARG A 222 0.45 -2.86 11.31
C ARG A 222 -0.34 -1.59 11.62
N GLU A 223 -0.22 -0.58 10.77
CA GLU A 223 -0.92 0.68 10.91
C GLU A 223 -2.25 0.62 10.13
N PRO A 224 -3.40 0.92 10.77
CA PRO A 224 -4.67 0.95 10.06
C PRO A 224 -4.72 2.14 9.10
N PRO A 225 -5.48 2.06 8.01
CA PRO A 225 -5.56 3.14 7.03
C PRO A 225 -6.22 4.39 7.63
N PHE A 226 -6.15 5.51 6.90
CA PHE A 226 -6.79 6.76 7.31
C PHE A 226 -8.30 6.76 7.05
N ASP A 227 -9.05 7.40 7.95
CA ASP A 227 -10.52 7.44 7.97
C ASP A 227 -11.12 8.47 6.98
N ASN A 228 -10.28 9.11 6.16
CA ASN A 228 -10.67 10.21 5.27
C ASN A 228 -11.14 9.75 3.88
N LEU A 229 -11.01 8.47 3.57
CA LEU A 229 -11.34 7.93 2.26
C LEU A 229 -12.70 7.23 2.29
N THR A 230 -13.60 7.67 1.40
CA THR A 230 -14.88 6.99 1.18
C THR A 230 -14.71 5.82 0.22
N GLU A 231 -15.42 4.73 0.48
CA GLU A 231 -15.48 3.50 -0.30
C GLU A 231 -14.12 2.76 -0.36
N ARG A 232 -14.04 1.59 0.28
CA ARG A 232 -12.84 0.75 0.25
C ARG A 232 -13.18 -0.71 -0.03
N VAL A 233 -12.30 -1.36 -0.78
CA VAL A 233 -12.34 -2.78 -1.09
C VAL A 233 -11.19 -3.44 -0.36
N ILE A 234 -11.47 -4.50 0.39
CA ILE A 234 -10.44 -5.28 1.06
C ILE A 234 -10.05 -6.42 0.13
N ARG A 235 -8.75 -6.65 -0.10
CA ARG A 235 -8.28 -7.77 -0.93
C ARG A 235 -7.26 -8.61 -0.19
N LEU A 236 -7.54 -9.90 -0.01
CA LEU A 236 -6.59 -10.88 0.51
C LEU A 236 -5.68 -11.28 -0.64
N ALA A 237 -4.38 -11.07 -0.48
CA ALA A 237 -3.40 -11.16 -1.57
C ALA A 237 -2.30 -12.20 -1.30
N GLY A 238 -2.44 -13.01 -0.25
CA GLY A 238 -1.46 -14.04 0.12
C GLY A 238 -0.09 -13.44 0.42
N ARG A 239 0.97 -14.08 -0.08
CA ARG A 239 2.34 -13.56 0.05
C ARG A 239 2.65 -12.45 -0.93
N LYS A 240 2.20 -12.59 -2.18
CA LYS A 240 2.38 -11.67 -3.30
C LYS A 240 1.23 -11.85 -4.29
N SER A 241 0.87 -10.78 -5.00
CA SER A 241 -0.20 -10.80 -5.99
C SER A 241 0.02 -9.71 -7.05
N ASP A 242 0.20 -10.14 -8.31
CA ASP A 242 0.32 -9.24 -9.45
C ASP A 242 -1.01 -8.52 -9.76
N VAL A 243 -2.13 -9.21 -9.55
CA VAL A 243 -3.50 -8.66 -9.68
C VAL A 243 -3.72 -7.50 -8.70
N THR A 244 -3.19 -7.62 -7.48
CA THR A 244 -3.28 -6.57 -6.47
C THR A 244 -2.43 -5.36 -6.82
N VAL A 245 -1.25 -5.54 -7.42
CA VAL A 245 -0.43 -4.42 -7.91
C VAL A 245 -1.18 -3.64 -8.99
N VAL A 246 -1.75 -4.32 -9.98
CA VAL A 246 -2.58 -3.70 -11.02
C VAL A 246 -3.79 -2.99 -10.40
N GLY A 247 -4.43 -3.62 -9.42
CA GLY A 247 -5.53 -3.03 -8.68
C GLY A 247 -5.13 -1.73 -7.94
N LEU A 248 -3.95 -1.70 -7.30
CA LEU A 248 -3.44 -0.50 -6.63
C LEU A 248 -3.12 0.62 -7.62
N GLU A 249 -2.56 0.31 -8.80
CA GLU A 249 -2.31 1.30 -9.86
C GLU A 249 -3.60 2.00 -10.31
N ARG A 250 -4.72 1.26 -10.34
CA ARG A 250 -6.00 1.73 -10.88
C ARG A 250 -6.91 2.36 -9.83
N PHE A 251 -6.99 1.76 -8.65
CA PHE A 251 -7.90 2.16 -7.58
C PHE A 251 -7.22 2.99 -6.50
N GLY A 252 -5.88 2.99 -6.46
CA GLY A 252 -5.10 3.66 -5.42
C GLY A 252 -5.58 3.24 -4.05
N ASP A 253 -5.92 4.22 -3.24
CA ASP A 253 -6.27 4.04 -1.82
C ASP A 253 -7.60 3.33 -1.59
N HIS A 254 -8.45 3.24 -2.62
CA HIS A 254 -9.74 2.55 -2.53
C HIS A 254 -9.56 1.03 -2.46
N LEU A 255 -8.39 0.50 -2.80
CA LEU A 255 -8.03 -0.89 -2.59
C LEU A 255 -7.11 -0.99 -1.36
N PHE A 256 -7.53 -1.77 -0.36
CA PHE A 256 -6.74 -2.01 0.85
C PHE A 256 -6.35 -3.48 0.95
N PRO A 257 -5.15 -3.85 0.48
CA PRO A 257 -4.72 -5.24 0.44
C PRO A 257 -4.23 -5.77 1.80
N ILE A 258 -4.34 -7.08 1.96
CA ILE A 258 -3.86 -7.85 3.10
C ILE A 258 -2.81 -8.85 2.59
N PHE A 259 -1.60 -8.78 3.15
CA PHE A 259 -0.45 -9.59 2.76
C PHE A 259 0.16 -10.36 3.94
N GLU A 260 0.87 -11.45 3.62
CA GLU A 260 1.53 -12.30 4.62
C GLU A 260 2.94 -11.89 4.99
N ASP A 261 3.71 -11.48 3.98
CA ASP A 261 5.14 -11.27 4.09
C ASP A 261 5.49 -9.82 3.70
N PRO A 262 5.68 -8.93 4.68
CA PRO A 262 6.11 -7.55 4.45
C PRO A 262 7.35 -7.43 3.57
N SER A 263 8.29 -8.36 3.67
CA SER A 263 9.55 -8.31 2.92
C SER A 263 9.33 -8.52 1.43
N ALA A 264 8.34 -9.34 1.05
CA ALA A 264 8.01 -9.65 -0.33
C ALA A 264 7.37 -8.48 -1.10
N ILE A 265 6.81 -7.49 -0.39
CA ILE A 265 6.05 -6.36 -0.94
C ILE A 265 6.72 -5.00 -0.68
N THR A 266 8.02 -4.98 -0.37
CA THR A 266 8.76 -3.75 -0.07
C THR A 266 8.64 -2.73 -1.20
N TYR A 267 8.74 -3.18 -2.46
CA TYR A 267 8.60 -2.32 -3.65
C TYR A 267 7.24 -1.63 -3.73
N MET A 268 6.17 -2.32 -3.32
CA MET A 268 4.82 -1.76 -3.31
C MET A 268 4.68 -0.71 -2.21
N VAL A 269 5.23 -0.96 -1.02
CA VAL A 269 5.25 0.05 0.04
C VAL A 269 6.01 1.29 -0.42
N GLU A 270 7.18 1.13 -1.04
CA GLU A 270 7.96 2.26 -1.56
C GLU A 270 7.19 3.08 -2.61
N ASN A 271 6.49 2.40 -3.52
CA ASN A 271 5.77 3.06 -4.62
C ASN A 271 4.46 3.74 -4.19
N TYR A 272 3.73 3.18 -3.21
CA TYR A 272 2.37 3.65 -2.88
C TYR A 272 2.25 4.35 -1.52
N SER A 273 3.23 4.25 -0.62
CA SER A 273 3.12 4.79 0.75
C SER A 273 3.48 6.28 0.87
N ASN A 274 3.84 6.94 -0.23
CA ASN A 274 4.35 8.31 -0.25
C ASN A 274 5.48 8.50 0.79
N ASN A 275 6.56 7.72 0.69
CA ASN A 275 7.66 7.74 1.68
C ASN A 275 7.24 7.37 3.12
N LEU A 276 6.40 6.34 3.27
CA LEU A 276 5.91 5.86 4.58
C LEU A 276 5.04 6.88 5.32
N GLU A 277 4.43 7.81 4.61
CA GLU A 277 3.48 8.75 5.19
C GLU A 277 2.08 8.13 5.30
N LYS A 278 1.80 7.13 4.46
CA LYS A 278 0.49 6.53 4.31
C LYS A 278 0.52 5.00 4.48
N PRO A 279 -0.38 4.43 5.30
CA PRO A 279 -0.59 2.99 5.36
C PRO A 279 -1.23 2.48 4.06
N VAL A 280 -0.56 1.53 3.39
CA VAL A 280 -1.00 1.00 2.09
C VAL A 280 -1.54 -0.42 2.16
N TYR A 281 -1.26 -1.16 3.23
CA TYR A 281 -1.66 -2.56 3.35
C TYR A 281 -1.75 -2.99 4.82
N TRP A 282 -2.33 -4.15 5.06
CA TRP A 282 -2.36 -4.81 6.35
C TRP A 282 -1.64 -6.15 6.33
N SER A 283 -0.86 -6.46 7.36
CA SER A 283 -0.11 -7.71 7.46
C SER A 283 -0.82 -8.73 8.34
N VAL A 284 -1.01 -9.94 7.82
CA VAL A 284 -1.53 -11.09 8.57
C VAL A 284 -0.54 -12.24 8.40
N ARG A 285 -0.10 -12.86 9.49
CA ARG A 285 0.84 -13.99 9.37
C ARG A 285 0.21 -15.14 8.56
N ASN A 286 1.03 -15.86 7.80
CA ASN A 286 0.60 -17.07 7.10
C ASN A 286 -0.16 -18.02 8.05
N LYS A 287 -1.26 -18.61 7.56
CA LYS A 287 -2.21 -19.47 8.30
C LYS A 287 -2.88 -18.82 9.51
N SER A 288 -2.81 -17.50 9.64
CA SER A 288 -3.41 -16.76 10.76
C SER A 288 -4.64 -15.93 10.37
N TYR A 289 -5.18 -16.14 9.18
CA TYR A 289 -6.37 -15.45 8.68
C TYR A 289 -7.63 -15.76 9.52
N GLY A 290 -7.74 -16.96 10.08
CA GLY A 290 -8.84 -17.31 10.98
C GLY A 290 -8.67 -16.85 12.43
N HIS A 291 -7.63 -16.09 12.77
CA HIS A 291 -7.38 -15.67 14.15
C HIS A 291 -7.81 -14.21 14.40
N LYS A 292 -8.71 -14.00 15.37
CA LYS A 292 -9.16 -12.67 15.81
C LYS A 292 -8.02 -11.68 16.09
N ARG A 293 -6.90 -12.14 16.67
CA ARG A 293 -5.73 -11.29 16.94
C ARG A 293 -5.15 -10.63 15.69
N SER A 294 -5.24 -11.29 14.54
CA SER A 294 -4.71 -10.81 13.25
C SER A 294 -5.44 -9.57 12.74
N PHE A 295 -6.70 -9.37 13.14
CA PHE A 295 -7.54 -8.25 12.72
C PHE A 295 -7.91 -7.30 13.87
N SER A 296 -7.48 -7.62 15.10
CA SER A 296 -7.86 -6.90 16.32
C SER A 296 -7.56 -5.40 16.30
N ARG A 297 -6.54 -4.98 15.56
CA ARG A 297 -6.11 -3.58 15.43
C ARG A 297 -6.58 -2.90 14.14
N LEU A 298 -7.11 -3.67 13.18
CA LEU A 298 -7.64 -3.13 11.94
C LEU A 298 -8.94 -2.38 12.25
N THR A 299 -9.03 -1.10 11.93
CA THR A 299 -10.26 -0.31 12.11
C THR A 299 -11.02 -0.25 10.80
N ILE A 300 -12.24 -0.81 10.77
CA ILE A 300 -13.11 -0.80 9.60
C ILE A 300 -14.30 0.10 9.92
N ASP A 301 -14.43 1.19 9.20
CA ASP A 301 -15.45 2.20 9.47
C ASP A 301 -16.59 2.18 8.45
N ASP A 302 -17.65 2.94 8.71
CA ASP A 302 -18.81 3.07 7.83
C ASP A 302 -18.48 3.70 6.46
N SER A 303 -17.35 4.40 6.36
CA SER A 303 -16.90 5.04 5.12
C SER A 303 -16.35 4.02 4.14
N TRP A 304 -15.93 2.83 4.57
CA TRP A 304 -15.43 1.78 3.67
C TRP A 304 -16.55 1.17 2.82
N LEU A 305 -17.81 1.34 3.22
CA LEU A 305 -18.94 0.76 2.52
C LEU A 305 -19.15 1.42 1.15
N LEU A 306 -19.19 0.60 0.09
CA LEU A 306 -19.58 1.01 -1.25
C LEU A 306 -21.06 1.38 -1.30
N ASN A 307 -21.38 2.46 -2.01
CA ASN A 307 -22.76 2.85 -2.26
C ASN A 307 -23.34 2.08 -3.45
N CYS A 308 -24.44 1.33 -3.23
CA CYS A 308 -25.20 0.69 -4.30
C CYS A 308 -26.29 1.65 -4.83
N THR A 309 -26.35 1.80 -6.15
CA THR A 309 -27.24 2.74 -6.85
C THR A 309 -28.72 2.42 -6.68
N SER A 310 -29.08 1.15 -6.50
CA SER A 310 -30.45 0.66 -6.67
C SER A 310 -31.32 0.64 -5.42
N ALA A 311 -30.83 1.03 -4.24
CA ALA A 311 -31.69 1.05 -3.03
C ALA A 311 -31.14 1.85 -1.84
N GLY A 312 -30.09 2.67 -2.01
CA GLY A 312 -29.37 3.26 -0.87
C GLY A 312 -28.74 2.21 0.06
N ARG A 313 -28.62 0.96 -0.42
CA ARG A 313 -27.95 -0.13 0.29
C ARG A 313 -26.44 0.09 0.22
N ARG A 314 -25.77 -0.21 1.33
CA ARG A 314 -24.32 -0.10 1.47
C ARG A 314 -23.71 -1.49 1.54
N MET A 315 -22.53 -1.65 0.96
CA MET A 315 -21.88 -2.96 0.83
C MET A 315 -20.40 -2.88 1.23
N LEU A 316 -19.96 -3.81 2.08
CA LEU A 316 -18.54 -4.07 2.29
C LEU A 316 -18.09 -5.16 1.33
N VAL A 317 -17.09 -4.89 0.50
CA VAL A 317 -16.55 -5.86 -0.46
C VAL A 317 -15.22 -6.40 0.05
N CYS A 318 -15.12 -7.72 0.13
CA CYS A 318 -13.88 -8.42 0.40
C CYS A 318 -13.60 -9.40 -0.74
N GLU A 319 -12.41 -9.28 -1.31
CA GLU A 319 -11.92 -10.10 -2.41
C GLU A 319 -10.80 -10.99 -1.89
N ALA A 320 -10.69 -12.21 -2.40
CA ALA A 320 -9.58 -13.11 -2.13
C ALA A 320 -8.94 -13.50 -3.46
N ASP A 321 -7.66 -13.19 -3.61
CA ASP A 321 -6.85 -13.60 -4.74
C ASP A 321 -6.10 -14.88 -4.37
N LEU A 322 -6.55 -16.00 -4.92
CA LEU A 322 -5.92 -17.32 -4.74
C LEU A 322 -4.89 -17.62 -5.84
N VAL A 323 -4.66 -16.69 -6.78
CA VAL A 323 -3.72 -16.86 -7.88
C VAL A 323 -2.32 -16.49 -7.39
N ASN A 324 -1.34 -17.36 -7.67
CA ASN A 324 0.05 -17.13 -7.30
C ASN A 324 0.73 -16.14 -8.29
N GLU A 325 1.76 -15.44 -7.81
CA GLU A 325 2.63 -14.59 -8.65
C GLU A 325 3.26 -15.41 -9.80
N GLU A 326 3.27 -14.87 -11.03
CA GLU A 326 3.82 -15.53 -12.23
C GLU A 326 3.24 -16.94 -12.55
N ASP A 327 2.02 -17.24 -12.08
CA ASP A 327 1.31 -18.50 -12.35
C ASP A 327 -0.19 -18.26 -12.61
N SER A 328 -0.49 -17.32 -13.50
CA SER A 328 -1.86 -16.88 -13.73
C SER A 328 -2.76 -17.89 -14.44
N LEU A 329 -2.15 -18.75 -15.27
CA LEU A 329 -2.86 -19.85 -15.90
C LEU A 329 -3.06 -21.01 -14.92
N SER A 330 -2.40 -21.01 -13.75
CA SER A 330 -2.50 -22.04 -12.71
C SER A 330 -2.46 -23.46 -13.30
N LEU A 331 -1.67 -23.65 -14.36
CA LEU A 331 -1.56 -24.94 -15.06
C LEU A 331 -0.63 -25.87 -14.28
N GLY A 332 0.04 -25.39 -13.23
CA GLY A 332 0.83 -26.21 -12.33
C GLY A 332 0.04 -26.63 -11.09
N ARG A 333 0.37 -27.79 -10.51
CA ARG A 333 -0.15 -28.21 -9.18
C ARG A 333 0.68 -27.59 -8.04
N VAL A 334 0.97 -26.30 -8.10
CA VAL A 334 1.82 -25.64 -7.10
C VAL A 334 1.02 -25.31 -5.84
N SER A 335 1.65 -25.45 -4.68
CA SER A 335 1.08 -25.02 -3.40
C SER A 335 0.68 -23.53 -3.45
N ARG A 336 -0.58 -23.22 -3.16
CA ARG A 336 -1.06 -21.84 -3.07
C ARG A 336 -0.56 -21.15 -1.82
N ASP A 337 -0.22 -19.87 -1.96
CA ASP A 337 0.10 -19.02 -0.81
C ASP A 337 -1.15 -18.77 0.04
N LEU A 338 -2.29 -18.48 -0.61
CA LEU A 338 -3.59 -18.29 0.03
C LEU A 338 -4.53 -19.46 -0.32
N THR A 339 -5.06 -20.14 0.69
CA THR A 339 -6.06 -21.20 0.50
C THR A 339 -7.49 -20.66 0.65
N ILE A 340 -8.48 -21.40 0.13
CA ILE A 340 -9.89 -21.05 0.34
C ILE A 340 -10.29 -21.10 1.82
N ASP A 341 -9.67 -21.97 2.62
CA ASP A 341 -9.92 -22.07 4.06
C ASP A 341 -9.35 -20.85 4.80
N ASP A 342 -8.18 -20.36 4.38
CA ASP A 342 -7.61 -19.10 4.87
C ASP A 342 -8.50 -17.91 4.50
N ALA A 343 -8.97 -17.84 3.25
CA ALA A 343 -9.89 -16.79 2.79
C ALA A 343 -11.21 -16.81 3.56
N GLY A 344 -11.81 -17.99 3.76
CA GLY A 344 -13.01 -18.18 4.58
C GLY A 344 -12.82 -17.73 6.03
N GLY A 345 -11.68 -18.08 6.63
CA GLY A 345 -11.27 -17.58 7.95
C GLY A 345 -11.19 -16.05 8.01
N ALA A 346 -10.53 -15.44 7.03
CA ALA A 346 -10.42 -13.99 6.92
C ALA A 346 -11.77 -13.31 6.77
N PHE A 347 -12.64 -13.82 5.88
CA PHE A 347 -13.98 -13.26 5.65
C PHE A 347 -14.79 -13.21 6.94
N ARG A 348 -14.73 -14.28 7.76
CA ARG A 348 -15.41 -14.31 9.06
C ARG A 348 -14.85 -13.27 10.03
N GLU A 349 -13.52 -13.16 10.14
CA GLU A 349 -12.88 -12.21 11.06
C GLU A 349 -13.08 -10.76 10.63
N ILE A 350 -12.99 -10.46 9.33
CA ILE A 350 -13.28 -9.13 8.76
C ILE A 350 -14.74 -8.76 9.00
N ALA A 351 -15.69 -9.67 8.76
CA ALA A 351 -17.10 -9.43 9.03
C ALA A 351 -17.38 -9.19 10.52
N SER A 352 -16.75 -9.96 11.40
CA SER A 352 -16.81 -9.79 12.86
C SER A 352 -16.28 -8.41 13.26
N ARG A 353 -15.11 -8.04 12.73
CA ARG A 353 -14.46 -6.75 13.01
C ARG A 353 -15.26 -5.56 12.49
N ALA A 354 -15.86 -5.68 11.30
CA ALA A 354 -16.76 -4.67 10.76
C ALA A 354 -17.99 -4.50 11.66
N LYS A 355 -18.59 -5.59 12.15
CA LYS A 355 -19.70 -5.51 13.11
C LYS A 355 -19.31 -4.86 14.43
N GLU A 356 -18.08 -5.02 14.91
CA GLU A 356 -17.59 -4.36 16.14
C GLU A 356 -17.35 -2.86 15.93
N CYS A 357 -16.73 -2.47 14.81
CA CYS A 357 -16.28 -1.10 14.56
C CYS A 357 -17.34 -0.18 13.93
N MET A 358 -18.17 -0.72 13.03
CA MET A 358 -19.15 0.07 12.28
C MET A 358 -20.36 0.45 13.15
N LYS A 359 -20.82 1.70 12.98
CA LYS A 359 -22.08 2.16 13.56
C LYS A 359 -23.26 1.60 12.76
N THR A 360 -23.09 1.52 11.44
CA THR A 360 -24.10 0.95 10.55
C THR A 360 -24.13 -0.57 10.66
N LYS A 361 -25.28 -1.10 11.09
CA LYS A 361 -25.49 -2.56 11.14
C LYS A 361 -26.18 -3.14 9.91
N ASN A 362 -26.82 -2.29 9.11
CA ASN A 362 -27.51 -2.70 7.88
C ASN A 362 -26.61 -2.47 6.67
N TYR A 363 -25.73 -3.43 6.40
CA TYR A 363 -24.90 -3.48 5.19
C TYR A 363 -24.84 -4.91 4.66
N ARG A 364 -24.61 -5.05 3.35
CA ARG A 364 -24.34 -6.35 2.72
C ARG A 364 -22.83 -6.61 2.75
N PHE A 365 -22.41 -7.80 3.14
CA PHE A 365 -21.03 -8.24 2.98
C PHE A 365 -20.94 -9.08 1.72
N LEU A 366 -20.09 -8.69 0.77
CA LEU A 366 -19.86 -9.42 -0.48
C LEU A 366 -18.47 -10.05 -0.42
N ARG A 367 -18.42 -11.37 -0.57
CA ARG A 367 -17.20 -12.19 -0.57
C ARG A 367 -16.96 -12.70 -1.99
N VAL A 368 -15.84 -12.31 -2.58
CA VAL A 368 -15.46 -12.70 -3.94
C VAL A 368 -14.15 -13.47 -3.88
N VAL A 369 -14.07 -14.59 -4.58
CA VAL A 369 -12.85 -15.40 -4.70
C VAL A 369 -12.43 -15.42 -6.16
N LEU A 370 -11.16 -15.10 -6.43
CA LEU A 370 -10.49 -15.32 -7.72
C LEU A 370 -9.61 -16.57 -7.60
N GLY A 371 -9.83 -17.57 -8.45
CA GLY A 371 -9.03 -18.80 -8.46
C GLY A 371 -9.51 -19.80 -9.52
N ASP A 372 -8.79 -20.91 -9.67
CA ASP A 372 -9.17 -21.99 -10.59
C ASP A 372 -10.39 -22.73 -10.05
N SER A 373 -11.54 -22.55 -10.70
CA SER A 373 -12.81 -23.12 -10.23
C SER A 373 -12.88 -24.65 -10.38
N THR A 374 -12.03 -25.22 -11.25
CA THR A 374 -11.97 -26.65 -11.58
C THR A 374 -10.94 -27.41 -10.75
N GLU A 375 -10.12 -26.70 -9.98
CA GLU A 375 -9.10 -27.31 -9.13
C GLU A 375 -9.72 -28.33 -8.15
N ILE A 376 -9.13 -29.51 -8.09
CA ILE A 376 -9.62 -30.62 -7.28
C ILE A 376 -8.89 -30.67 -5.94
N PHE A 377 -9.66 -30.71 -4.86
CA PHE A 377 -9.21 -30.98 -3.50
C PHE A 377 -9.59 -32.40 -3.09
N SER A 378 -8.61 -33.16 -2.61
CA SER A 378 -8.87 -34.46 -1.99
C SER A 378 -9.00 -34.31 -0.49
N SER A 379 -10.12 -34.78 0.05
CA SER A 379 -10.30 -34.95 1.49
C SER A 379 -9.40 -36.07 2.02
N GLY A 380 -9.15 -36.09 3.34
CA GLY A 380 -8.41 -37.18 3.99
C GLY A 380 -9.09 -38.56 3.87
N GLY A 381 -10.36 -38.60 3.48
CA GLY A 381 -11.11 -39.82 3.17
C GLY A 381 -11.10 -40.22 1.69
N GLY A 382 -10.34 -39.52 0.83
CA GLY A 382 -10.22 -39.84 -0.59
C GLY A 382 -11.30 -39.24 -1.50
N HIS A 383 -12.31 -38.54 -0.95
CA HIS A 383 -13.27 -37.81 -1.78
C HIS A 383 -12.62 -36.59 -2.42
N SER A 384 -12.75 -36.48 -3.74
CA SER A 384 -12.37 -35.31 -4.53
C SER A 384 -13.57 -34.36 -4.68
N GLN A 385 -13.32 -33.05 -4.53
CA GLN A 385 -14.30 -31.99 -4.80
C GLN A 385 -13.60 -30.82 -5.49
N THR A 386 -14.29 -30.11 -6.38
CA THR A 386 -13.70 -28.92 -7.02
C THR A 386 -13.70 -27.71 -6.07
N LEU A 387 -12.91 -26.67 -6.38
CA LEU A 387 -12.97 -25.39 -5.66
C LEU A 387 -14.39 -24.83 -5.67
N ARG A 388 -15.05 -24.89 -6.83
CA ARG A 388 -16.43 -24.43 -7.01
C ARG A 388 -17.39 -25.21 -6.11
N ASP A 389 -17.29 -26.54 -6.09
CA ASP A 389 -18.14 -27.37 -5.23
C ASP A 389 -17.92 -27.04 -3.76
N LYS A 390 -16.67 -26.85 -3.35
CA LYS A 390 -16.31 -26.49 -1.98
C LYS A 390 -16.89 -25.13 -1.58
N VAL A 391 -16.76 -24.11 -2.43
CA VAL A 391 -17.32 -22.77 -2.17
C VAL A 391 -18.83 -22.83 -1.97
N VAL A 392 -19.54 -23.61 -2.80
CA VAL A 392 -21.00 -23.78 -2.70
C VAL A 392 -21.40 -24.59 -1.47
N ALA A 393 -20.71 -25.70 -1.19
CA ALA A 393 -21.03 -26.61 -0.09
C ALA A 393 -20.77 -25.97 1.28
N ASP A 394 -19.63 -25.32 1.44
CA ASP A 394 -19.21 -24.71 2.71
C ASP A 394 -19.69 -23.26 2.86
N ASN A 395 -20.28 -22.68 1.80
CA ASN A 395 -20.70 -21.27 1.73
C ASN A 395 -19.56 -20.31 2.14
N GLU A 396 -18.34 -20.57 1.67
CA GLU A 396 -17.16 -19.77 2.04
C GLU A 396 -17.14 -18.41 1.32
N ALA A 397 -17.65 -18.33 0.10
CA ALA A 397 -17.74 -17.09 -0.70
C ALA A 397 -19.10 -16.95 -1.41
N ASP A 398 -19.43 -15.72 -1.82
CA ASP A 398 -20.69 -15.43 -2.55
C ASP A 398 -20.51 -15.50 -4.07
N LEU A 399 -19.27 -15.30 -4.56
CA LEU A 399 -18.90 -15.29 -5.96
C LEU A 399 -17.55 -15.98 -6.17
N ILE A 400 -17.44 -16.76 -7.24
CA ILE A 400 -16.19 -17.32 -7.75
C ILE A 400 -15.92 -16.80 -9.15
N VAL A 401 -14.78 -16.12 -9.30
CA VAL A 401 -14.23 -15.67 -10.57
C VAL A 401 -13.17 -16.67 -10.99
N ASP A 402 -13.38 -17.33 -12.11
CA ASP A 402 -12.42 -18.28 -12.64
C ASP A 402 -11.16 -17.56 -13.14
N SER A 403 -9.97 -18.02 -12.73
CA SER A 403 -8.71 -17.40 -13.15
C SER A 403 -8.26 -17.84 -14.55
N ARG A 404 -8.69 -18.99 -15.05
CA ARG A 404 -8.18 -19.60 -16.29
C ARG A 404 -9.04 -19.26 -17.50
N ALA A 405 -10.36 -19.46 -17.37
CA ALA A 405 -11.33 -19.24 -18.43
C ALA A 405 -11.20 -17.90 -19.15
N PRO A 406 -11.06 -16.74 -18.47
CA PRO A 406 -10.96 -15.47 -19.17
C PRO A 406 -9.66 -15.29 -19.96
N VAL A 407 -8.55 -15.84 -19.46
CA VAL A 407 -7.26 -15.79 -20.16
C VAL A 407 -7.32 -16.70 -21.40
N LEU A 408 -7.87 -17.91 -21.25
CA LEU A 408 -8.06 -18.85 -22.35
C LEU A 408 -9.01 -18.33 -23.42
N LEU A 409 -10.12 -17.68 -23.04
CA LEU A 409 -11.01 -17.01 -23.98
C LEU A 409 -10.29 -15.90 -24.76
N SER A 410 -9.41 -15.14 -24.09
CA SER A 410 -8.61 -14.10 -24.76
C SER A 410 -7.65 -14.71 -25.79
N VAL A 411 -7.03 -15.85 -25.46
CA VAL A 411 -6.17 -16.61 -26.40
C VAL A 411 -6.98 -17.18 -27.56
N LEU A 412 -8.15 -17.76 -27.32
CA LEU A 412 -9.04 -18.27 -28.37
C LEU A 412 -9.53 -17.14 -29.29
N ALA A 413 -9.96 -16.02 -28.73
CA ALA A 413 -10.42 -14.86 -29.50
C ALA A 413 -9.30 -14.31 -30.39
N TRP A 414 -8.06 -14.25 -29.87
CA TRP A 414 -6.89 -13.92 -30.68
C TRP A 414 -6.68 -14.95 -31.81
N PHE A 415 -6.71 -16.25 -31.50
CA PHE A 415 -6.50 -17.30 -32.47
C PHE A 415 -7.55 -17.27 -33.60
N GLU A 416 -8.83 -17.10 -33.27
CA GLU A 416 -9.92 -16.99 -34.26
C GLU A 416 -9.77 -15.74 -35.14
N LYS A 417 -9.42 -14.59 -34.55
CA LYS A 417 -9.26 -13.33 -35.28
C LYS A 417 -8.12 -13.39 -36.28
N SER A 418 -7.02 -14.04 -35.90
CA SER A 418 -5.87 -14.29 -36.79
C SER A 418 -6.15 -15.32 -37.89
N GLY A 419 -7.27 -16.05 -37.85
CA GLY A 419 -7.64 -17.05 -38.88
C GLY A 419 -8.46 -16.51 -40.05
N LYS A 420 -9.09 -15.33 -39.92
CA LYS A 420 -10.05 -14.80 -40.90
C LYS A 420 -9.43 -13.99 -42.05
N THR A 421 -8.10 -13.88 -42.13
CA THR A 421 -7.38 -13.08 -43.13
C THR A 421 -7.01 -13.86 -44.41
N GLY A 422 -7.32 -15.15 -44.50
CA GLY A 422 -7.20 -15.93 -45.75
C GLY A 422 -8.54 -16.03 -46.48
N GLU A 423 -8.86 -15.05 -47.33
CA GLU A 423 -9.94 -15.17 -48.31
C GLU A 423 -9.58 -16.20 -49.38
N GLY A 424 -9.89 -17.48 -49.14
CA GLY A 424 -9.84 -18.50 -50.18
C GLY A 424 -9.58 -19.91 -49.68
N GLY A 425 -10.64 -20.70 -49.53
CA GLY A 425 -10.53 -22.15 -49.41
C GLY A 425 -11.38 -22.73 -48.29
N GLY A 426 -12.55 -23.25 -48.64
CA GLY A 426 -13.35 -24.08 -47.74
C GLY A 426 -12.64 -25.39 -47.44
N GLY A 427 -12.59 -25.74 -46.15
CA GLY A 427 -12.07 -27.01 -45.66
C GLY A 427 -11.61 -26.85 -44.21
N GLY A 428 -12.33 -27.45 -43.26
CA GLY A 428 -12.02 -27.39 -41.84
C GLY A 428 -10.75 -28.17 -41.50
N GLU A 429 -9.59 -27.60 -41.79
CA GLU A 429 -8.31 -28.09 -41.25
C GLU A 429 -8.14 -27.58 -39.83
N ALA A 430 -7.83 -28.51 -38.92
CA ALA A 430 -7.52 -28.24 -37.52
C ALA A 430 -6.40 -27.18 -37.43
N GLY A 431 -6.67 -26.07 -36.75
CA GLY A 431 -5.71 -24.99 -36.63
C GLY A 431 -4.50 -25.45 -35.81
N GLN A 432 -3.29 -25.37 -36.39
CA GLN A 432 -2.06 -25.69 -35.66
C GLN A 432 -1.61 -24.46 -34.84
N LEU A 433 -1.39 -24.65 -33.52
CA LEU A 433 -0.84 -23.64 -32.62
C LEU A 433 0.55 -24.08 -32.15
N LEU A 434 1.58 -23.26 -32.40
CA LEU A 434 2.90 -23.47 -31.83
C LEU A 434 2.96 -22.88 -30.43
N PHE A 435 3.17 -23.71 -29.41
CA PHE A 435 3.30 -23.24 -28.04
C PHE A 435 4.76 -23.28 -27.58
N PHE A 436 5.29 -22.12 -27.21
CA PHE A 436 6.65 -21.94 -26.71
C PHE A 436 6.59 -21.77 -25.19
N THR A 437 7.00 -22.81 -24.47
CA THR A 437 7.04 -22.83 -23.00
C THR A 437 8.20 -23.69 -22.50
N ASP A 438 8.68 -23.40 -21.28
CA ASP A 438 9.65 -24.20 -20.54
C ASP A 438 8.99 -25.25 -19.62
N SER A 439 7.67 -25.16 -19.40
CA SER A 439 6.93 -26.04 -18.51
C SER A 439 6.19 -27.15 -19.26
N LYS A 440 6.50 -28.40 -18.90
CA LYS A 440 5.81 -29.58 -19.44
C LYS A 440 4.34 -29.63 -19.03
N GLU A 441 4.04 -29.19 -17.81
CA GLU A 441 2.68 -29.16 -17.26
C GLU A 441 1.83 -28.15 -18.04
N TYR A 442 2.39 -26.97 -18.32
CA TYR A 442 1.70 -25.93 -19.09
C TYR A 442 1.39 -26.41 -20.50
N PHE A 443 2.36 -27.06 -21.15
CA PHE A 443 2.17 -27.63 -22.48
C PHE A 443 1.07 -28.69 -22.51
N LYS A 444 1.11 -29.65 -21.58
CA LYS A 444 0.12 -30.73 -21.49
C LYS A 444 -1.28 -30.17 -21.27
N ASN A 445 -1.44 -29.29 -20.29
CA ASN A 445 -2.76 -28.76 -19.94
C ASN A 445 -3.33 -27.87 -21.05
N LEU A 446 -2.53 -26.99 -21.65
CA LEU A 446 -3.00 -26.17 -22.75
C LEU A 446 -3.44 -27.03 -23.95
N LYS A 447 -2.69 -28.09 -24.26
CA LYS A 447 -3.05 -29.05 -25.31
C LYS A 447 -4.41 -29.70 -25.05
N GLU A 448 -4.61 -30.24 -23.84
CA GLU A 448 -5.86 -30.90 -23.45
C GLU A 448 -7.06 -29.94 -23.50
N ILE A 449 -6.89 -28.69 -23.07
CA ILE A 449 -7.96 -27.68 -23.07
C ILE A 449 -8.36 -27.26 -24.48
N LEU A 450 -7.39 -27.13 -25.39
CA LEU A 450 -7.59 -26.60 -26.74
C LEU A 450 -7.96 -27.67 -27.77
N GLU A 451 -7.70 -28.94 -27.51
CA GLU A 451 -8.03 -30.07 -28.39
C GLU A 451 -9.54 -30.16 -28.71
N PRO A 452 -10.47 -29.98 -27.75
CA PRO A 452 -11.91 -29.93 -28.02
C PRO A 452 -12.35 -28.79 -28.97
N PHE A 453 -11.53 -27.74 -29.09
CA PHE A 453 -11.78 -26.64 -30.02
C PHE A 453 -11.21 -26.90 -31.43
N GLY A 454 -10.66 -28.10 -31.68
CA GLY A 454 -10.04 -28.46 -32.95
C GLY A 454 -8.70 -27.80 -33.18
N ILE A 455 -8.04 -27.32 -32.11
CA ILE A 455 -6.72 -26.68 -32.17
C ILE A 455 -5.66 -27.70 -31.75
N ASN A 456 -4.75 -28.01 -32.67
CA ASN A 456 -3.63 -28.91 -32.39
C ASN A 456 -2.44 -28.12 -31.85
N VAL A 457 -2.17 -28.25 -30.55
CA VAL A 457 -1.04 -27.61 -29.88
C VAL A 457 0.22 -28.43 -30.10
N VAL A 458 1.24 -27.81 -30.71
CA VAL A 458 2.52 -28.46 -31.01
C VAL A 458 3.65 -27.68 -30.35
N ASP A 459 4.65 -28.40 -29.84
CA ASP A 459 5.83 -27.80 -29.22
C ASP A 459 6.56 -26.91 -30.23
N GLY A 460 6.63 -25.62 -29.90
CA GLY A 460 7.24 -24.60 -30.75
C GLY A 460 8.75 -24.81 -30.93
N PHE A 461 9.46 -25.34 -29.93
CA PHE A 461 10.90 -25.55 -30.02
C PHE A 461 11.26 -26.71 -30.95
N VAL A 462 10.54 -27.83 -30.82
CA VAL A 462 10.75 -29.03 -31.65
C VAL A 462 10.35 -28.76 -33.10
N SER A 463 9.20 -28.11 -33.30
CA SER A 463 8.67 -27.83 -34.64
C SER A 463 9.54 -26.87 -35.43
N MET A 464 10.14 -25.87 -34.76
CA MET A 464 11.05 -24.91 -35.40
C MET A 464 12.44 -25.49 -35.67
N ALA A 465 12.89 -26.49 -34.90
CA ALA A 465 14.18 -27.15 -35.13
C ALA A 465 14.15 -28.10 -36.34
N GLY A 466 12.99 -28.71 -36.64
CA GLY A 466 12.82 -29.66 -37.74
C GLY A 466 12.42 -29.04 -39.09
N ARG A 467 11.99 -27.77 -39.12
CA ARG A 467 11.61 -27.07 -40.36
C ARG A 467 12.82 -26.30 -40.91
N GLU A 468 13.56 -26.92 -41.82
CA GLU A 468 14.47 -26.18 -42.70
C GLU A 468 13.66 -25.15 -43.51
N ALA A 469 14.25 -23.97 -43.73
CA ALA A 469 13.63 -22.70 -44.13
C ALA A 469 12.97 -22.62 -45.53
N GLY A 470 12.39 -23.72 -46.04
CA GLY A 470 11.91 -23.86 -47.41
C GLY A 470 10.43 -23.55 -47.62
N ASP A 471 9.52 -24.45 -47.24
CA ASP A 471 8.14 -24.40 -47.72
C ASP A 471 7.16 -24.88 -46.65
N GLY A 472 6.14 -24.07 -46.31
CA GLY A 472 4.97 -24.51 -45.53
C GLY A 472 4.86 -24.01 -44.09
N ALA A 473 5.73 -23.10 -43.63
CA ALA A 473 5.58 -22.49 -42.31
C ALA A 473 4.74 -21.20 -42.31
N GLU A 474 4.43 -20.62 -43.47
CA GLU A 474 3.72 -19.35 -43.58
C GLU A 474 2.29 -19.49 -43.05
N GLY A 475 1.93 -18.71 -42.02
CA GLY A 475 0.58 -18.68 -41.44
C GLY A 475 0.41 -19.48 -40.15
N VAL A 476 1.46 -20.10 -39.60
CA VAL A 476 1.37 -20.79 -38.31
C VAL A 476 1.43 -19.77 -37.16
N LYS A 477 0.51 -19.91 -36.19
CA LYS A 477 0.37 -18.99 -35.06
C LYS A 477 1.21 -19.47 -33.89
N GLY A 478 1.90 -18.54 -33.23
CA GLY A 478 2.74 -18.83 -32.07
C GLY A 478 2.17 -18.25 -30.79
N LEU A 479 2.08 -19.04 -29.72
CA LEU A 479 1.81 -18.59 -28.36
C LEU A 479 3.09 -18.75 -27.52
N VAL A 480 3.46 -17.71 -26.78
CA VAL A 480 4.67 -17.66 -25.96
C VAL A 480 4.27 -17.46 -24.51
N HIS A 481 4.62 -18.40 -23.63
CA HIS A 481 4.42 -18.29 -22.19
C HIS A 481 5.45 -19.15 -21.44
N PHE A 482 6.22 -18.53 -20.56
CA PHE A 482 7.24 -19.16 -19.73
C PHE A 482 6.93 -18.90 -18.25
N THR A 483 7.59 -19.66 -17.38
CA THR A 483 7.48 -19.56 -15.91
C THR A 483 7.64 -18.17 -15.30
N THR A 484 8.22 -17.21 -16.00
CA THR A 484 8.27 -15.81 -15.55
C THR A 484 8.02 -14.86 -16.70
N THR A 485 7.45 -13.69 -16.40
CA THR A 485 7.21 -12.61 -17.35
C THR A 485 8.51 -12.21 -18.06
N ASN A 486 9.62 -12.06 -17.33
CA ASN A 486 10.91 -11.69 -17.93
C ASN A 486 11.41 -12.74 -18.95
N LEU A 487 11.27 -14.03 -18.65
CA LEU A 487 11.62 -15.11 -19.59
C LEU A 487 10.69 -15.09 -20.80
N THR A 488 9.40 -14.87 -20.59
CA THR A 488 8.41 -14.78 -21.66
C THR A 488 8.76 -13.66 -22.63
N VAL A 489 9.02 -12.45 -22.11
CA VAL A 489 9.40 -11.27 -22.90
C VAL A 489 10.69 -11.52 -23.67
N ASN A 490 11.73 -12.04 -23.02
CA ASN A 490 13.02 -12.31 -23.66
C ASN A 490 12.90 -13.35 -24.79
N ASN A 491 12.14 -14.42 -24.58
CA ASN A 491 11.93 -15.44 -25.60
C ASN A 491 11.05 -14.92 -26.75
N ALA A 492 10.00 -14.15 -26.46
CA ALA A 492 9.19 -13.49 -27.48
C ALA A 492 10.04 -12.53 -28.33
N ALA A 493 10.91 -11.73 -27.70
CA ALA A 493 11.87 -10.84 -28.36
C ALA A 493 12.86 -11.60 -29.26
N ALA A 494 13.34 -12.76 -28.80
CA ALA A 494 14.25 -13.58 -29.58
C ALA A 494 13.53 -14.22 -30.79
N LEU A 495 12.28 -14.64 -30.62
CA LEU A 495 11.46 -15.20 -31.70
C LEU A 495 11.13 -14.15 -32.76
N SER A 496 10.78 -12.92 -32.36
CA SER A 496 10.48 -11.83 -33.30
C SER A 496 11.69 -11.37 -34.11
N LYS A 497 12.91 -11.43 -33.54
CA LYS A 497 14.16 -11.01 -34.21
C LYS A 497 14.74 -12.06 -35.16
N ARG A 498 14.33 -13.33 -35.09
CA ARG A 498 14.88 -14.38 -35.96
C ARG A 498 14.44 -14.12 -37.41
N LYS A 499 15.38 -13.70 -38.27
CA LYS A 499 15.17 -13.47 -39.72
C LYS A 499 14.66 -14.70 -40.50
N GLY A 500 14.75 -15.90 -39.93
CA GLY A 500 14.17 -17.15 -40.45
C GLY A 500 12.77 -17.48 -39.92
N ALA A 501 12.23 -16.72 -38.97
CA ALA A 501 10.86 -16.85 -38.47
C ALA A 501 9.83 -16.20 -39.40
N LYS A 502 10.08 -16.21 -40.72
CA LYS A 502 9.05 -15.91 -41.74
C LYS A 502 7.83 -16.84 -41.64
N GLY A 503 7.88 -17.89 -40.81
CA GLY A 503 6.76 -18.79 -40.55
C GLY A 503 5.79 -18.37 -39.44
N VAL A 504 6.22 -17.69 -38.38
CA VAL A 504 5.29 -17.33 -37.29
C VAL A 504 4.65 -15.99 -37.61
N GLY A 505 3.59 -16.03 -38.43
CA GLY A 505 2.94 -14.83 -38.96
C GLY A 505 2.33 -13.93 -37.89
N ASP A 506 1.75 -14.55 -36.86
CA ASP A 506 1.14 -13.87 -35.70
C ASP A 506 1.64 -14.51 -34.40
N LEU A 507 2.12 -13.66 -33.48
CA LEU A 507 2.65 -14.07 -32.17
C LEU A 507 1.74 -13.54 -31.05
N CYS A 508 1.29 -14.42 -30.17
CA CYS A 508 0.67 -14.05 -28.90
C CYS A 508 1.67 -14.26 -27.77
N VAL A 509 1.84 -13.26 -26.94
CA VAL A 509 2.72 -13.28 -25.78
C VAL A 509 1.85 -13.15 -24.54
N LEU A 510 1.85 -14.17 -23.69
CA LEU A 510 1.07 -14.18 -22.46
C LEU A 510 1.98 -13.90 -21.26
N VAL A 511 1.83 -12.72 -20.68
CA VAL A 511 2.61 -12.25 -19.53
C VAL A 511 1.75 -12.19 -18.28
N ASP A 512 2.35 -12.41 -17.11
CA ASP A 512 1.63 -12.34 -15.84
C ASP A 512 1.62 -10.93 -15.28
N LYS A 513 2.75 -10.23 -15.40
CA LYS A 513 2.94 -8.88 -14.84
C LYS A 513 2.65 -7.76 -15.84
N PRO A 514 2.11 -6.62 -15.38
CA PRO A 514 1.91 -5.44 -16.22
C PRO A 514 3.24 -4.89 -16.76
N ALA A 515 4.33 -5.04 -16.00
CA ALA A 515 5.68 -4.66 -16.45
C ALA A 515 6.08 -5.37 -17.77
N GLY A 516 5.59 -6.59 -18.02
CA GLY A 516 5.84 -7.32 -19.25
C GLY A 516 5.24 -6.66 -20.50
N ILE A 517 4.13 -5.93 -20.35
CA ILE A 517 3.54 -5.15 -21.45
C ILE A 517 4.51 -4.06 -21.89
N GLY A 518 5.00 -3.25 -20.93
CA GLY A 518 5.94 -2.16 -21.22
C GLY A 518 7.26 -2.66 -21.81
N GLN A 519 7.81 -3.75 -21.28
CA GLN A 519 9.03 -4.34 -21.85
C GLN A 519 8.83 -4.84 -23.29
N MET A 520 7.65 -5.37 -23.63
CA MET A 520 7.34 -5.76 -25.00
C MET A 520 7.15 -4.55 -25.92
N GLU A 521 6.57 -3.45 -25.42
CA GLU A 521 6.49 -2.18 -26.13
C GLU A 521 7.89 -1.67 -26.51
N ASP A 522 8.84 -1.70 -25.58
CA ASP A 522 10.23 -1.29 -25.81
C ASP A 522 10.93 -2.20 -26.85
N VAL A 523 10.77 -3.52 -26.70
CA VAL A 523 11.38 -4.52 -27.60
C VAL A 523 10.87 -4.39 -29.04
N VAL A 524 9.57 -4.20 -29.21
CA VAL A 524 8.94 -4.07 -30.54
C VAL A 524 9.19 -2.68 -31.13
N GLY A 525 9.26 -1.64 -30.29
CA GLY A 525 9.54 -0.26 -30.69
C GLY A 525 10.96 -0.02 -31.19
N ASP A 526 11.97 -0.60 -30.54
CA ASP A 526 13.39 -0.34 -30.87
C ASP A 526 13.96 -1.25 -31.98
N GLY A 527 13.29 -2.37 -32.29
CA GLY A 527 13.91 -3.50 -32.99
C GLY A 527 13.54 -3.71 -34.45
N VAL A 528 12.59 -2.96 -35.03
CA VAL A 528 12.04 -3.30 -36.36
C VAL A 528 12.19 -2.13 -37.33
N GLU A 529 13.26 -2.15 -38.15
CA GLU A 529 13.38 -1.40 -39.41
C GLU A 529 12.32 -1.89 -40.43
N GLY A 530 11.04 -1.71 -40.09
CA GLY A 530 9.91 -2.29 -40.81
C GLY A 530 8.53 -2.13 -40.16
N GLY A 531 8.38 -1.31 -39.11
CA GLY A 531 7.05 -0.92 -38.59
C GLY A 531 6.18 -2.08 -38.10
N GLY A 532 6.68 -2.87 -37.14
CA GLY A 532 5.88 -3.90 -36.47
C GLY A 532 4.72 -3.29 -35.66
N GLU A 533 3.54 -3.89 -35.74
CA GLU A 533 2.35 -3.48 -34.99
C GLU A 533 2.28 -4.27 -33.66
N LEU A 534 2.37 -3.57 -32.53
CA LEU A 534 2.01 -4.13 -31.22
C LEU A 534 0.52 -3.90 -30.97
N VAL A 535 -0.20 -4.99 -30.70
CA VAL A 535 -1.59 -4.94 -30.23
C VAL A 535 -1.63 -5.40 -28.78
N THR A 536 -1.73 -4.45 -27.87
CA THR A 536 -2.00 -4.75 -26.46
C THR A 536 -3.47 -5.08 -26.32
N VAL A 537 -3.79 -6.33 -25.93
CA VAL A 537 -5.16 -6.72 -25.61
C VAL A 537 -5.40 -6.30 -24.17
N ILE A 538 -6.04 -5.16 -24.01
CA ILE A 538 -6.70 -4.79 -22.76
C ILE A 538 -8.18 -4.94 -23.06
N ASP A 539 -8.80 -6.01 -22.59
CA ASP A 539 -10.25 -6.19 -22.73
C ASP A 539 -10.96 -5.11 -21.90
N LYS A 540 -11.23 -3.97 -22.53
CA LYS A 540 -11.89 -2.82 -21.90
C LYS A 540 -13.40 -2.95 -22.07
N GLY A 541 -13.95 -3.99 -21.47
CA GLY A 541 -15.39 -4.18 -21.32
C GLY A 541 -16.07 -4.79 -22.55
N GLY A 542 -16.89 -5.82 -22.28
CA GLY A 542 -18.13 -6.28 -22.94
C GLY A 542 -18.27 -6.37 -24.46
N ASP A 543 -17.63 -5.48 -25.20
CA ASP A 543 -17.79 -5.22 -26.62
C ASP A 543 -16.69 -5.92 -27.44
N GLY A 544 -15.62 -6.40 -26.78
CA GLY A 544 -14.48 -7.06 -27.43
C GLY A 544 -13.73 -6.16 -28.43
N GLU A 545 -13.84 -4.83 -28.32
CA GLU A 545 -13.22 -3.92 -29.27
C GLU A 545 -11.73 -3.69 -28.96
N PHE A 546 -10.89 -4.51 -29.60
CA PHE A 546 -9.44 -4.40 -29.58
C PHE A 546 -8.96 -3.07 -30.21
N GLN A 547 -8.28 -2.21 -29.46
CA GLN A 547 -7.61 -1.06 -30.05
C GLN A 547 -6.36 -1.50 -30.83
N THR A 548 -6.44 -1.51 -32.15
CA THR A 548 -5.33 -1.79 -33.06
C THR A 548 -4.77 -0.49 -33.64
N LYS A 549 -3.47 -0.22 -33.50
CA LYS A 549 -2.79 0.85 -34.26
C LYS A 549 -2.28 0.25 -35.57
N LYS A 550 -2.99 0.47 -36.68
CA LYS A 550 -2.66 -0.09 -38.01
C LYS A 550 -1.19 0.17 -38.42
N GLY A 551 -0.41 -0.90 -38.59
CA GLY A 551 0.92 -0.92 -39.22
C GLY A 551 1.17 -2.27 -39.91
N GLY A 552 1.66 -2.27 -41.16
CA GLY A 552 1.67 -3.44 -42.05
C GLY A 552 2.78 -4.49 -41.84
N GLY A 553 3.20 -4.77 -40.61
CA GLY A 553 4.21 -5.79 -40.27
C GLY A 553 3.73 -6.73 -39.16
N GLY A 554 4.30 -7.95 -39.09
CA GLY A 554 3.85 -9.08 -38.25
C GLY A 554 3.31 -8.69 -36.87
N LYS A 555 2.15 -9.26 -36.51
CA LYS A 555 1.32 -8.76 -35.42
C LYS A 555 1.70 -9.46 -34.11
N VAL A 556 2.36 -8.73 -33.22
CA VAL A 556 2.61 -9.20 -31.86
C VAL A 556 1.46 -8.76 -30.97
N THR A 557 0.76 -9.72 -30.41
CA THR A 557 -0.34 -9.52 -29.47
C THR A 557 0.13 -9.84 -28.07
N VAL A 558 -0.06 -8.93 -27.11
CA VAL A 558 0.30 -9.18 -25.71
C VAL A 558 -0.98 -9.27 -24.87
N ILE A 559 -1.12 -10.37 -24.14
CA ILE A 559 -2.18 -10.59 -23.16
C ILE A 559 -1.53 -10.58 -21.78
N CYS A 560 -2.06 -9.76 -20.87
CA CYS A 560 -1.60 -9.74 -19.49
C CYS A 560 -2.69 -10.27 -18.57
N SER A 561 -2.42 -11.39 -17.90
CA SER A 561 -3.41 -12.07 -17.08
C SER A 561 -3.82 -11.28 -15.84
N SER A 562 -2.87 -10.65 -15.13
CA SER A 562 -3.19 -9.81 -13.96
C SER A 562 -4.12 -8.64 -14.31
N VAL A 563 -3.99 -8.09 -15.52
CA VAL A 563 -4.90 -7.07 -16.06
C VAL A 563 -6.28 -7.65 -16.32
N VAL A 564 -6.36 -8.83 -16.95
CA VAL A 564 -7.65 -9.51 -17.20
C VAL A 564 -8.36 -9.85 -15.89
N HIS A 565 -7.65 -10.38 -14.91
CA HIS A 565 -8.20 -10.71 -13.59
C HIS A 565 -8.73 -9.48 -12.84
N ASP A 566 -7.96 -8.38 -12.80
CA ASP A 566 -8.43 -7.15 -12.15
C ASP A 566 -9.64 -6.52 -12.87
N GLU A 567 -9.71 -6.60 -14.21
CA GLU A 567 -10.88 -6.16 -14.97
C GLU A 567 -12.15 -6.94 -14.61
N LEU A 568 -12.04 -8.25 -14.37
CA LEU A 568 -13.18 -9.07 -13.93
C LEU A 568 -13.60 -8.72 -12.52
N LEU A 569 -12.65 -8.60 -11.59
CA LEU A 569 -12.96 -8.14 -10.23
C LEU A 569 -13.61 -6.76 -10.25
N ARG A 570 -13.14 -5.85 -11.11
CA ARG A 570 -13.76 -4.54 -11.33
C ARG A 570 -15.18 -4.67 -11.87
N SER A 571 -15.42 -5.54 -12.84
CA SER A 571 -16.75 -5.79 -13.41
C SER A 571 -17.72 -6.31 -12.35
N VAL A 572 -17.28 -7.26 -11.52
CA VAL A 572 -18.03 -7.77 -10.37
C VAL A 572 -18.38 -6.66 -9.38
N ARG A 573 -17.43 -5.77 -9.05
CA ARG A 573 -17.70 -4.60 -8.20
C ARG A 573 -18.74 -3.68 -8.84
N MET A 574 -18.62 -3.39 -10.13
CA MET A 574 -19.55 -2.53 -10.86
C MET A 574 -20.96 -3.10 -10.91
N TRP A 575 -21.12 -4.38 -11.25
CA TRP A 575 -22.42 -5.05 -11.25
C TRP A 575 -23.02 -5.10 -9.84
N SER A 576 -22.20 -5.34 -8.82
CA SER A 576 -22.64 -5.30 -7.42
C SER A 576 -23.12 -3.91 -7.00
N ARG A 577 -22.49 -2.83 -7.49
CA ARG A 577 -22.95 -1.44 -7.28
C ARG A 577 -24.26 -1.14 -7.99
N MET A 578 -24.47 -1.70 -9.18
CA MET A 578 -25.74 -1.62 -9.91
C MET A 578 -26.87 -2.38 -9.19
N GLY A 579 -26.51 -3.29 -8.27
CA GLY A 579 -27.44 -4.02 -7.41
C GLY A 579 -27.80 -5.40 -7.90
N PHE A 580 -27.05 -5.95 -8.85
CA PHE A 580 -27.19 -7.35 -9.23
C PHE A 580 -26.91 -8.25 -8.01
N SER A 581 -27.66 -9.35 -7.93
CA SER A 581 -27.46 -10.35 -6.88
C SER A 581 -26.15 -11.12 -7.17
N PRO A 582 -25.48 -11.72 -6.16
CA PRO A 582 -24.32 -12.57 -6.42
C PRO A 582 -24.67 -13.69 -7.39
N GLN A 583 -25.81 -14.33 -7.20
CA GLN A 583 -26.26 -15.41 -8.09
C GLN A 583 -26.38 -14.95 -9.54
N SER A 584 -26.99 -13.79 -9.80
CA SER A 584 -27.12 -13.25 -11.16
C SER A 584 -25.77 -12.90 -11.79
N ILE A 585 -24.82 -12.41 -10.98
CA ILE A 585 -23.46 -12.15 -11.45
C ILE A 585 -22.74 -13.47 -11.76
N GLN A 586 -22.90 -14.50 -10.92
CA GLN A 586 -22.30 -15.82 -11.15
C GLN A 586 -22.87 -16.47 -12.42
N GLU A 587 -24.19 -16.41 -12.63
CA GLU A 587 -24.85 -16.92 -13.83
C GLU A 587 -24.33 -16.24 -15.10
N GLU A 588 -24.09 -14.92 -15.05
CA GLU A 588 -23.49 -14.18 -16.17
C GLU A 588 -22.03 -14.58 -16.42
N LEU A 589 -21.21 -14.70 -15.36
CA LEU A 589 -19.83 -15.18 -15.50
C LEU A 589 -19.78 -16.60 -16.08
N ASP A 590 -20.61 -17.50 -15.56
CA ASP A 590 -20.70 -18.88 -16.04
C ASP A 590 -21.20 -18.94 -17.49
N PHE A 591 -22.11 -18.05 -17.89
CA PHE A 591 -22.56 -17.92 -19.28
C PHE A 591 -21.44 -17.45 -20.20
N GLN A 592 -20.69 -16.41 -19.79
CA GLN A 592 -19.55 -15.91 -20.57
C GLN A 592 -18.46 -16.97 -20.74
N PHE A 593 -18.21 -17.78 -19.70
CA PHE A 593 -17.15 -18.78 -19.67
C PHE A 593 -17.60 -20.21 -20.04
N ALA A 594 -18.89 -20.42 -20.36
CA ALA A 594 -19.47 -21.74 -20.59
C ALA A 594 -18.65 -22.59 -21.57
N LYS A 595 -18.15 -21.98 -22.65
CA LYS A 595 -17.33 -22.66 -23.66
C LYS A 595 -16.08 -23.31 -23.07
N ILE A 596 -15.35 -22.60 -22.19
CA ILE A 596 -14.13 -23.12 -21.57
C ILE A 596 -14.46 -24.09 -20.46
N LEU A 597 -15.41 -23.73 -19.58
CA LEU A 597 -15.77 -24.54 -18.41
C LEU A 597 -16.28 -25.94 -18.81
N HIS A 598 -17.04 -26.04 -19.91
CA HIS A 598 -17.46 -27.34 -20.43
C HIS A 598 -16.30 -28.19 -20.96
N SER A 599 -15.29 -27.57 -21.57
CA SER A 599 -14.07 -28.25 -22.04
C SER A 599 -13.26 -28.77 -20.85
N GLU A 600 -13.02 -27.93 -19.85
CA GLU A 600 -12.24 -28.30 -18.67
C GLU A 600 -12.91 -29.38 -17.82
N ALA A 601 -14.23 -29.34 -17.68
CA ALA A 601 -14.99 -30.40 -17.02
C ALA A 601 -14.82 -31.76 -17.71
N ALA A 602 -14.74 -31.80 -19.04
CA ALA A 602 -14.51 -33.05 -19.78
C ALA A 602 -13.10 -33.60 -19.52
N VAL A 603 -12.07 -32.73 -19.55
CA VAL A 603 -10.67 -33.09 -19.28
C VAL A 603 -10.49 -33.59 -17.83
N GLY A 604 -11.10 -32.90 -16.86
CA GLY A 604 -11.01 -33.27 -15.44
C GLY A 604 -11.55 -34.68 -15.14
N VAL A 605 -12.62 -35.10 -15.82
CA VAL A 605 -13.22 -36.45 -15.68
C VAL A 605 -12.28 -37.53 -16.23
N GLU A 606 -11.55 -37.26 -17.30
CA GLU A 606 -10.58 -38.23 -17.86
C GLU A 606 -9.35 -38.39 -16.94
N GLN A 607 -8.81 -37.29 -16.42
CA GLN A 607 -7.69 -37.34 -15.48
C GLN A 607 -8.05 -38.06 -14.17
N GLN A 608 -9.29 -37.93 -13.68
CA GLN A 608 -9.75 -38.69 -12.51
C GLN A 608 -9.82 -40.20 -12.79
N LYS A 609 -10.22 -40.62 -13.99
CA LYS A 609 -10.22 -42.04 -14.39
C LYS A 609 -8.81 -42.62 -14.49
N GLU A 610 -7.86 -41.85 -15.01
CA GLU A 610 -6.45 -42.28 -15.07
C GLU A 610 -5.85 -42.45 -13.67
N ASN A 611 -6.07 -41.48 -12.77
CA ASN A 611 -5.53 -41.55 -11.41
C ASN A 611 -6.22 -42.63 -10.55
N GLY A 612 -7.53 -42.85 -10.70
CA GLY A 612 -8.26 -43.92 -10.00
C GLY A 612 -7.87 -45.34 -10.45
N ASN A 613 -7.26 -45.49 -11.63
CA ASN A 613 -6.69 -46.76 -12.08
C ASN A 613 -5.30 -47.04 -11.51
N ILE A 614 -4.58 -46.02 -11.03
CA ILE A 614 -3.24 -46.18 -10.45
C ILE A 614 -3.33 -46.60 -8.97
N GLU A 615 -4.41 -46.25 -8.25
CA GLU A 615 -4.61 -46.67 -6.85
C GLU A 615 -5.16 -48.11 -6.69
N ASN A 616 -5.53 -48.78 -7.79
CA ASN A 616 -6.02 -50.17 -7.79
C ASN A 616 -4.99 -51.21 -8.31
N VAL A 617 -3.73 -50.81 -8.46
CA VAL A 617 -2.59 -51.68 -8.81
C VAL A 617 -1.55 -51.60 -7.70
#